data_AF-A0A7K2HUN1-F1
#
_entry.id   AF-A0A7K2HUN1-F1
#
_cell.length_a   1.000
_cell.length_b   1.000
_cell.length_c   1.000
_cell.angle_alpha   90.00
_cell.angle_beta   90.00
_cell.angle_gamma   90.00
#
_symmetry.space_group_name_H-M   'P 1'
#
loop_
_entity.id
_entity.type
_entity.pdbx_description
1 polymer ?
#
loop_
_entity_poly.entity_id
_entity_poly.type
_entity_poly.pdbx_seq_one_letter_code
_entity_poly.pdbx_strand_id
1 'polypeptide(L)'
;MSTELVAELCEQGLAAETADQLEEARVLYARAWDNAEHAFDRSVAAHYRARVVQSAEERLAWARTSVECAAQVAEENDERIYPLLPTLHITSAAALYEVGDREGAREQYLAAARALRVLDDSAPQAALLQSVIYEGLKATGYVAPGSCREVDDFIELLQRDNALGPLAYVLATRVTGCGTADHGAEFVLALRELHDAGVLSDVQQSALRSAVEAAQTLVLGDPHAVAGASASDETTPVQTVAESTKGDDPFGDGSPNVALRI
;
A
#
# COMPACT_ATOMS: atom_id res chain seq x y z
N MET A 1 13.49 30.72 -5.13
CA MET A 1 13.63 30.59 -6.60
C MET A 1 14.05 29.19 -7.02
N SER A 2 14.71 28.39 -6.17
CA SER A 2 15.09 27.00 -6.48
C SER A 2 13.93 26.00 -6.50
N THR A 3 12.93 26.15 -5.62
CA THR A 3 11.76 25.25 -5.54
C THR A 3 10.89 25.22 -6.80
N GLU A 4 10.69 26.38 -7.46
CA GLU A 4 9.88 26.47 -8.68
C GLU A 4 10.57 25.76 -9.87
N LEU A 5 11.90 25.83 -9.96
CA LEU A 5 12.66 25.19 -11.02
C LEU A 5 12.62 23.66 -10.92
N VAL A 6 12.73 23.11 -9.70
CA VAL A 6 12.68 21.66 -9.49
C VAL A 6 11.29 21.13 -9.84
N ALA A 7 10.23 21.81 -9.42
CA ALA A 7 8.87 21.47 -9.78
C ALA A 7 8.66 21.49 -11.30
N GLU A 8 9.09 22.56 -11.98
CA GLU A 8 8.98 22.69 -13.44
C GLU A 8 9.72 21.56 -14.19
N LEU A 9 10.95 21.24 -13.77
CA LEU A 9 11.72 20.14 -14.37
C LEU A 9 11.03 18.78 -14.17
N CYS A 10 10.41 18.56 -13.00
CA CYS A 10 9.68 17.34 -12.71
C CYS A 10 8.38 17.24 -13.54
N GLU A 11 7.66 18.36 -13.71
CA GLU A 11 6.47 18.41 -14.57
C GLU A 11 6.81 18.14 -16.04
N GLN A 12 7.88 18.76 -16.55
CA GLN A 12 8.39 18.49 -17.91
C GLN A 12 8.82 17.03 -18.06
N GLY A 13 9.51 16.48 -17.04
CA GLY A 13 9.91 15.08 -17.05
C GLY A 13 8.72 14.13 -17.08
N LEU A 14 7.66 14.44 -16.33
CA LEU A 14 6.43 13.64 -16.31
C LEU A 14 5.70 13.68 -17.66
N ALA A 15 5.69 14.85 -18.33
CA ALA A 15 5.16 14.97 -19.68
C ALA A 15 5.96 14.11 -20.68
N ALA A 16 7.29 14.11 -20.59
CA ALA A 16 8.16 13.25 -21.41
C ALA A 16 7.94 11.76 -21.11
N GLU A 17 7.82 11.37 -19.83
CA GLU A 17 7.50 10.00 -19.41
C GLU A 17 6.16 9.53 -19.99
N THR A 18 5.13 10.38 -19.93
CA THR A 18 3.79 10.09 -20.48
C THR A 18 3.81 9.95 -22.01
N ALA A 19 4.76 10.62 -22.68
CA ALA A 19 5.00 10.50 -24.12
C ALA A 19 5.94 9.33 -24.51
N ASP A 20 6.29 8.45 -23.55
CA ASP A 20 7.24 7.33 -23.71
C ASP A 20 8.68 7.77 -24.08
N GLN A 21 9.03 9.01 -23.77
CA GLN A 21 10.35 9.60 -23.99
C GLN A 21 11.23 9.45 -22.73
N LEU A 22 11.45 8.20 -22.30
CA LEU A 22 12.10 7.90 -21.01
C LEU A 22 13.51 8.48 -20.85
N GLU A 23 14.27 8.61 -21.93
CA GLU A 23 15.61 9.19 -21.87
C GLU A 23 15.58 10.70 -21.61
N GLU A 24 14.60 11.40 -22.19
CA GLU A 24 14.38 12.83 -21.94
C GLU A 24 13.92 13.05 -20.49
N ALA A 25 13.00 12.21 -20.00
CA ALA A 25 12.57 12.22 -18.61
C ALA A 25 13.75 12.00 -17.64
N ARG A 26 14.66 11.05 -17.92
CA ARG A 26 15.89 10.84 -17.14
C ARG A 26 16.75 12.10 -17.03
N VAL A 27 16.97 12.78 -18.16
CA VAL A 27 17.77 14.02 -18.18
C VAL A 27 17.09 15.11 -17.35
N LEU A 28 15.78 15.27 -17.48
CA LEU A 28 15.01 16.28 -16.75
C LEU A 28 15.03 16.02 -15.24
N TYR A 29 14.81 14.78 -14.79
CA TYR A 29 14.85 14.42 -13.38
C TYR A 29 16.27 14.47 -12.79
N ALA A 30 17.31 14.14 -13.57
CA ALA A 30 18.69 14.34 -13.14
C ALA A 30 18.99 15.84 -12.92
N ARG A 31 18.56 16.71 -13.83
CA ARG A 31 18.68 18.16 -13.66
C ARG A 31 17.89 18.67 -12.45
N ALA A 32 16.70 18.14 -12.22
CA ALA A 32 15.90 18.48 -11.04
C ALA A 32 16.66 18.17 -9.75
N TRP A 33 17.27 16.97 -9.67
CA TRP A 33 18.10 16.57 -8.53
C TRP A 33 19.33 17.47 -8.35
N ASP A 34 20.06 17.77 -9.42
CA ASP A 34 21.27 18.58 -9.35
C ASP A 34 21.00 20.04 -8.91
N ASN A 35 19.77 20.53 -9.10
CA ASN A 35 19.33 21.87 -8.69
C ASN A 35 18.54 21.88 -7.37
N ALA A 36 18.34 20.72 -6.72
CA ALA A 36 17.57 20.61 -5.49
C ALA A 36 18.40 21.06 -4.26
N GLU A 37 18.11 22.27 -3.79
CA GLU A 37 18.81 22.89 -2.66
C GLU A 37 18.21 22.50 -1.30
N HIS A 38 16.89 22.25 -1.25
CA HIS A 38 16.15 21.97 -0.03
C HIS A 38 15.72 20.50 0.05
N ALA A 39 15.53 19.98 1.27
CA ALA A 39 15.13 18.58 1.48
C ALA A 39 13.80 18.23 0.79
N PHE A 40 12.86 19.18 0.72
CA PHE A 40 11.60 18.99 -0.01
C PHE A 40 11.84 18.74 -1.51
N ASP A 41 12.59 19.62 -2.16
CA ASP A 41 12.93 19.50 -3.57
C ASP A 41 13.72 18.21 -3.86
N ARG A 42 14.62 17.84 -2.96
CA ARG A 42 15.40 16.59 -3.05
C ARG A 42 14.50 15.37 -2.95
N SER A 43 13.51 15.38 -2.05
CA SER A 43 12.52 14.32 -1.92
C SER A 43 11.75 14.13 -3.23
N VAL A 44 11.24 15.22 -3.80
CA VAL A 44 10.47 15.20 -5.06
C VAL A 44 11.34 14.70 -6.22
N ALA A 45 12.54 15.28 -6.40
CA ALA A 45 13.43 14.89 -7.49
C ALA A 45 13.89 13.42 -7.38
N ALA A 46 14.21 12.94 -6.16
CA ALA A 46 14.59 11.55 -5.93
C ALA A 46 13.44 10.58 -6.26
N HIS A 47 12.20 10.91 -5.88
CA HIS A 47 11.03 10.12 -6.26
C HIS A 47 10.91 9.99 -7.79
N TYR A 48 11.01 11.10 -8.52
CA TYR A 48 10.93 11.05 -9.98
C TYR A 48 12.09 10.30 -10.63
N ARG A 49 13.32 10.41 -10.09
CA ARG A 49 14.45 9.59 -10.55
C ARG A 49 14.20 8.10 -10.37
N ALA A 50 13.62 7.68 -9.25
CA ALA A 50 13.30 6.27 -8.99
C ALA A 50 12.38 5.68 -10.07
N ARG A 51 11.52 6.47 -10.72
CA ARG A 51 10.58 5.98 -11.75
C ARG A 51 11.28 5.55 -13.04
N VAL A 52 12.33 6.27 -13.44
CA VAL A 52 12.95 6.13 -14.77
C VAL A 52 14.22 5.29 -14.80
N VAL A 53 14.84 5.01 -13.66
CA VAL A 53 16.04 4.15 -13.60
C VAL A 53 15.70 2.71 -13.97
N GLN A 54 16.66 2.01 -14.58
CA GLN A 54 16.44 0.65 -15.11
C GLN A 54 16.83 -0.45 -14.12
N SER A 55 17.81 -0.20 -13.25
CA SER A 55 18.24 -1.17 -12.23
C SER A 55 17.32 -1.10 -11.01
N ALA A 56 16.93 -2.28 -10.52
CA ALA A 56 16.15 -2.42 -9.28
C ALA A 56 16.90 -1.85 -8.07
N GLU A 57 18.22 -2.05 -8.01
CA GLU A 57 19.07 -1.54 -6.93
C GLU A 57 19.18 -0.02 -6.97
N GLU A 58 19.33 0.57 -8.17
CA GLU A 58 19.34 2.02 -8.32
C GLU A 58 17.96 2.62 -8.00
N ARG A 59 16.88 1.96 -8.41
CA ARG A 59 15.51 2.35 -8.06
C ARG A 59 15.33 2.40 -6.56
N LEU A 60 15.76 1.36 -5.86
CA LEU A 60 15.69 1.29 -4.41
C LEU A 60 16.53 2.39 -3.75
N ALA A 61 17.72 2.67 -4.26
CA ALA A 61 18.56 3.74 -3.72
C ALA A 61 17.84 5.10 -3.81
N TRP A 62 17.30 5.45 -4.97
CA TRP A 62 16.55 6.71 -5.15
C TRP A 62 15.27 6.74 -4.32
N ALA A 63 14.53 5.62 -4.25
CA ALA A 63 13.32 5.54 -3.44
C ALA A 63 13.61 5.75 -1.94
N ARG A 64 14.69 5.13 -1.42
CA ARG A 64 15.16 5.37 -0.04
C ARG A 64 15.55 6.82 0.19
N THR A 65 16.34 7.41 -0.72
CA THR A 65 16.71 8.82 -0.65
C THR A 65 15.49 9.73 -0.60
N SER A 66 14.44 9.43 -1.36
CA SER A 66 13.20 10.22 -1.33
C SER A 66 12.53 10.20 0.04
N VAL A 67 12.40 9.03 0.67
CA VAL A 67 11.82 8.86 2.01
C VAL A 67 12.69 9.49 3.10
N GLU A 68 14.02 9.37 3.02
CA GLU A 68 14.96 10.00 3.95
C GLU A 68 14.88 11.53 3.90
N CYS A 69 14.79 12.11 2.70
CA CYS A 69 14.60 13.54 2.54
C CYS A 69 13.24 13.98 3.09
N ALA A 70 12.17 13.22 2.82
CA ALA A 70 10.84 13.50 3.36
C ALA A 70 10.80 13.51 4.90
N ALA A 71 11.53 12.60 5.55
CA ALA A 71 11.66 12.56 7.00
C ALA A 71 12.30 13.85 7.55
N GLN A 72 13.36 14.37 6.90
CA GLN A 72 13.98 15.64 7.27
C GLN A 72 13.00 16.82 7.16
N VAL A 73 12.21 16.85 6.08
CA VAL A 73 11.19 17.89 5.88
C VAL A 73 10.10 17.84 6.95
N ALA A 74 9.69 16.63 7.36
CA ALA A 74 8.73 16.44 8.44
C ALA A 74 9.29 16.90 9.81
N GLU A 75 10.57 16.65 10.10
CA GLU A 75 11.25 17.15 11.31
C GLU A 75 11.29 18.69 11.36
N GLU A 76 11.39 19.34 10.20
CA GLU A 76 11.31 20.79 10.05
C GLU A 76 9.86 21.34 10.15
N ASN A 77 8.86 20.47 10.32
CA ASN A 77 7.43 20.78 10.35
C ASN A 77 6.91 21.46 9.07
N ASP A 78 7.49 21.14 7.91
CA ASP A 78 6.97 21.63 6.63
C ASP A 78 5.87 20.69 6.13
N GLU A 79 4.62 21.15 6.27
CA GLU A 79 3.42 20.37 5.98
C GLU A 79 3.26 19.98 4.52
N ARG A 80 4.01 20.62 3.60
CA ARG A 80 3.96 20.31 2.15
C ARG A 80 4.33 18.86 1.84
N ILE A 81 5.07 18.19 2.73
CA ILE A 81 5.49 16.81 2.52
C ILE A 81 4.38 15.79 2.79
N TYR A 82 3.43 16.10 3.68
CA TYR A 82 2.45 15.11 4.14
C TYR A 82 1.60 14.54 3.02
N PRO A 83 1.13 15.32 2.02
CA PRO A 83 0.41 14.77 0.89
C PRO A 83 1.22 13.83 -0.01
N LEU A 84 2.55 13.93 0.03
CA LEU A 84 3.46 13.11 -0.80
C LEU A 84 3.85 11.80 -0.10
N LEU A 85 3.84 11.75 1.23
CA LEU A 85 4.30 10.60 2.01
C LEU A 85 3.72 9.26 1.56
N PRO A 86 2.41 9.11 1.26
CA PRO A 86 1.88 7.83 0.79
C PRO A 86 2.57 7.33 -0.48
N THR A 87 2.72 8.19 -1.49
CA THR A 87 3.36 7.84 -2.78
C THR A 87 4.84 7.52 -2.61
N LEU A 88 5.55 8.27 -1.76
CA LEU A 88 6.98 8.01 -1.48
C LEU A 88 7.18 6.64 -0.85
N HIS A 89 6.36 6.30 0.15
CA HIS A 89 6.39 5.00 0.79
C HIS A 89 5.98 3.87 -0.18
N ILE A 90 4.98 4.08 -1.03
CA ILE A 90 4.59 3.10 -2.07
C ILE A 90 5.74 2.85 -3.05
N THR A 91 6.42 3.90 -3.50
CA THR A 91 7.59 3.79 -4.40
C THR A 91 8.71 2.98 -3.75
N SER A 92 9.00 3.26 -2.48
CA SER A 92 9.99 2.52 -1.69
C SER A 92 9.60 1.06 -1.49
N ALA A 93 8.33 0.79 -1.18
CA ALA A 93 7.79 -0.56 -1.02
C ALA A 93 7.92 -1.38 -2.31
N ALA A 94 7.54 -0.78 -3.45
CA ALA A 94 7.65 -1.39 -4.76
C ALA A 94 9.11 -1.74 -5.13
N ALA A 95 10.05 -0.83 -4.86
CA ALA A 95 11.46 -1.07 -5.11
C ALA A 95 12.07 -2.15 -4.19
N LEU A 96 11.67 -2.19 -2.91
CA LEU A 96 12.05 -3.26 -1.97
C LEU A 96 11.53 -4.62 -2.44
N TYR A 97 10.28 -4.65 -2.90
CA TYR A 97 9.68 -5.87 -3.44
C TYR A 97 10.43 -6.37 -4.68
N GLU A 98 10.81 -5.47 -5.58
CA GLU A 98 11.56 -5.78 -6.82
C GLU A 98 12.91 -6.45 -6.53
N VAL A 99 13.62 -6.01 -5.47
CA VAL A 99 14.88 -6.64 -5.04
C VAL A 99 14.68 -7.87 -4.13
N GLY A 100 13.43 -8.28 -3.88
CA GLY A 100 13.08 -9.46 -3.09
C GLY A 100 12.97 -9.24 -1.57
N ASP A 101 13.09 -8.00 -1.08
CA ASP A 101 12.92 -7.65 0.33
C ASP A 101 11.43 -7.50 0.68
N ARG A 102 10.75 -8.64 0.86
CA ARG A 102 9.31 -8.69 1.14
C ARG A 102 8.94 -8.07 2.49
N GLU A 103 9.81 -8.20 3.49
CA GLU A 103 9.54 -7.65 4.83
C GLU A 103 9.66 -6.12 4.82
N GLY A 104 10.74 -5.58 4.25
CA GLY A 104 10.90 -4.14 4.07
C GLY A 104 9.79 -3.55 3.21
N ALA A 105 9.40 -4.23 2.11
CA ALA A 105 8.29 -3.80 1.28
C ALA A 105 6.98 -3.69 2.08
N ARG A 106 6.68 -4.69 2.91
CA ARG A 106 5.51 -4.69 3.79
C ARG A 106 5.53 -3.49 4.74
N GLU A 107 6.65 -3.24 5.41
CA GLU A 107 6.78 -2.12 6.35
C GLU A 107 6.49 -0.78 5.67
N GLN A 108 7.00 -0.59 4.45
CA GLN A 108 6.77 0.62 3.67
C GLN A 108 5.31 0.75 3.21
N TYR A 109 4.65 -0.33 2.76
CA TYR A 109 3.21 -0.26 2.46
C TYR A 109 2.36 0.05 3.70
N LEU A 110 2.72 -0.49 4.87
CA LEU A 110 2.05 -0.13 6.13
C LEU A 110 2.29 1.34 6.51
N ALA A 111 3.47 1.89 6.22
CA ALA A 111 3.77 3.31 6.40
C ALA A 111 2.94 4.18 5.44
N ALA A 112 2.79 3.76 4.18
CA ALA A 112 1.91 4.42 3.22
C ALA A 112 0.45 4.43 3.70
N ALA A 113 -0.05 3.30 4.23
CA ALA A 113 -1.41 3.20 4.79
C ALA A 113 -1.64 4.20 5.93
N ARG A 114 -0.65 4.35 6.83
CA ARG A 114 -0.72 5.33 7.93
C ARG A 114 -0.69 6.77 7.44
N ALA A 115 0.17 7.07 6.48
CA ALA A 115 0.29 8.40 5.89
C ALA A 115 -0.98 8.81 5.13
N LEU A 116 -1.67 7.85 4.52
CA LEU A 116 -2.87 8.12 3.73
C LEU A 116 -4.06 8.59 4.58
N ARG A 117 -4.13 8.20 5.87
CA ARG A 117 -5.14 8.72 6.82
C ARG A 117 -5.05 10.23 7.08
N VAL A 118 -3.94 10.86 6.66
CA VAL A 118 -3.72 12.31 6.77
C VAL A 118 -4.33 13.06 5.58
N LEU A 119 -4.63 12.35 4.47
CA LEU A 119 -5.28 12.91 3.30
C LEU A 119 -6.81 12.90 3.43
N ASP A 120 -7.47 13.83 2.72
CA ASP A 120 -8.94 13.85 2.63
C ASP A 120 -9.43 12.63 1.81
N ASP A 121 -10.21 11.76 2.47
CA ASP A 121 -10.75 10.52 1.91
C ASP A 121 -11.65 10.73 0.67
N SER A 122 -12.10 11.96 0.41
CA SER A 122 -12.97 12.29 -0.72
C SER A 122 -12.24 12.46 -2.06
N ALA A 123 -10.90 12.50 -2.08
CA ALA A 123 -10.14 12.65 -3.30
C ALA A 123 -10.06 11.33 -4.11
N PRO A 124 -10.36 11.32 -5.43
CA PRO A 124 -10.22 10.13 -6.28
C PRO A 124 -8.82 9.49 -6.24
N GLN A 125 -7.81 10.29 -5.97
CA GLN A 125 -6.43 9.83 -5.81
C GLN A 125 -6.24 8.97 -4.56
N ALA A 126 -6.94 9.26 -3.46
CA ALA A 126 -6.82 8.48 -2.22
C ALA A 126 -7.31 7.04 -2.42
N ALA A 127 -8.42 6.85 -3.13
CA ALA A 127 -8.95 5.52 -3.46
C ALA A 127 -7.97 4.69 -4.33
N LEU A 128 -7.30 5.34 -5.29
CA LEU A 128 -6.26 4.68 -6.10
C LEU A 128 -5.07 4.24 -5.24
N LEU A 129 -4.58 5.13 -4.37
CA LEU A 129 -3.47 4.82 -3.46
C LEU A 129 -3.84 3.68 -2.49
N GLN A 130 -5.07 3.68 -1.94
CA GLN A 130 -5.59 2.59 -1.10
C GLN A 130 -5.56 1.25 -1.84
N SER A 131 -6.00 1.22 -3.10
CA SER A 131 -5.94 0.00 -3.92
C SER A 131 -4.51 -0.49 -4.13
N VAL A 132 -3.56 0.41 -4.40
CA VAL A 132 -2.15 0.04 -4.60
C VAL A 132 -1.52 -0.48 -3.30
N ILE A 133 -1.83 0.15 -2.17
CA ILE A 133 -1.39 -0.31 -0.85
C ILE A 133 -1.96 -1.69 -0.53
N TYR A 134 -3.26 -1.92 -0.78
CA TYR A 134 -3.92 -3.20 -0.53
C TYR A 134 -3.27 -4.34 -1.32
N GLU A 135 -3.10 -4.17 -2.63
CA GLU A 135 -2.48 -5.20 -3.47
C GLU A 135 -1.00 -5.39 -3.13
N GLY A 136 -0.27 -4.31 -2.85
CA GLY A 136 1.12 -4.37 -2.38
C GLY A 136 1.27 -5.14 -1.07
N LEU A 137 0.44 -4.87 -0.07
CA LEU A 137 0.43 -5.61 1.19
C LEU A 137 0.14 -7.10 0.95
N LYS A 138 -0.91 -7.42 0.21
CA LYS A 138 -1.25 -8.80 -0.15
C LYS A 138 -0.09 -9.52 -0.85
N ALA A 139 0.62 -8.85 -1.75
CA ALA A 139 1.80 -9.39 -2.44
C ALA A 139 2.94 -9.80 -1.50
N THR A 140 3.10 -9.08 -0.38
CA THR A 140 4.09 -9.39 0.66
C THR A 140 3.66 -10.54 1.57
N GLY A 141 2.49 -11.13 1.33
CA GLY A 141 1.86 -12.13 2.21
C GLY A 141 1.26 -11.51 3.48
N TYR A 142 1.05 -10.20 3.52
CA TYR A 142 0.33 -9.57 4.63
C TYR A 142 -1.13 -9.97 4.59
N VAL A 143 -1.63 -10.45 5.73
CA VAL A 143 -3.05 -10.77 5.93
C VAL A 143 -3.65 -9.67 6.78
N ALA A 144 -4.60 -8.92 6.20
CA ALA A 144 -5.26 -7.84 6.93
C ALA A 144 -6.06 -8.41 8.12
N PRO A 145 -6.05 -7.74 9.29
CA PRO A 145 -6.85 -8.16 10.44
C PRO A 145 -8.33 -8.33 10.07
N GLY A 146 -8.95 -9.42 10.52
CA GLY A 146 -10.33 -9.76 10.18
C GLY A 146 -10.52 -10.44 8.82
N SER A 147 -9.44 -10.65 8.05
CA SER A 147 -9.50 -11.51 6.85
C SER A 147 -9.68 -12.97 7.27
N CYS A 148 -10.80 -13.58 6.87
CA CYS A 148 -11.07 -14.99 7.11
C CYS A 148 -11.90 -15.59 5.98
N ARG A 149 -11.97 -16.92 5.98
CA ARG A 149 -12.68 -17.69 4.96
C ARG A 149 -14.15 -17.32 4.88
N GLU A 150 -14.81 -17.09 6.01
CA GLU A 150 -16.24 -16.75 6.06
C GLU A 150 -16.53 -15.42 5.36
N VAL A 151 -15.62 -14.46 5.47
CA VAL A 151 -15.70 -13.19 4.72
C VAL A 151 -15.51 -13.43 3.22
N ASP A 152 -14.54 -14.27 2.84
CA ASP A 152 -14.30 -14.61 1.44
C ASP A 152 -15.51 -15.35 0.82
N ASP A 153 -16.05 -16.36 1.51
CA ASP A 153 -17.25 -17.10 1.12
C ASP A 153 -18.47 -16.16 0.98
N PHE A 154 -18.59 -15.15 1.85
CA PHE A 154 -19.64 -14.13 1.75
C PHE A 154 -19.46 -13.23 0.52
N ILE A 155 -18.24 -12.80 0.20
CA ILE A 155 -17.95 -12.01 -1.00
C ILE A 155 -18.28 -12.82 -2.26
N GLU A 156 -17.87 -14.09 -2.32
CA GLU A 156 -18.20 -15.00 -3.43
C GLU A 156 -19.71 -15.18 -3.59
N LEU A 157 -20.46 -15.28 -2.48
CA LEU A 157 -21.91 -15.33 -2.49
C LEU A 157 -22.52 -14.07 -3.11
N LEU A 158 -22.07 -12.88 -2.70
CA LEU A 158 -22.55 -11.61 -3.25
C LEU A 158 -22.23 -11.47 -4.75
N GLN A 159 -21.05 -11.92 -5.18
CA GLN A 159 -20.66 -11.96 -6.59
C GLN A 159 -21.57 -12.88 -7.40
N ARG A 160 -21.78 -14.11 -6.93
CA ARG A 160 -22.63 -15.11 -7.58
C ARG A 160 -24.06 -14.61 -7.77
N ASP A 161 -24.59 -13.94 -6.76
CA ASP A 161 -25.97 -13.42 -6.75
C ASP A 161 -26.08 -12.04 -7.43
N ASN A 162 -24.99 -11.49 -7.96
CA ASN A 162 -24.91 -10.16 -8.59
C ASN A 162 -25.43 -9.03 -7.67
N ALA A 163 -25.16 -9.12 -6.37
CA ALA A 163 -25.56 -8.15 -5.35
C ALA A 163 -24.59 -6.95 -5.33
N LEU A 164 -24.58 -6.17 -6.42
CA LEU A 164 -23.56 -5.14 -6.67
C LEU A 164 -23.43 -4.08 -5.58
N GLY A 165 -24.54 -3.64 -4.97
CA GLY A 165 -24.52 -2.62 -3.91
C GLY A 165 -23.77 -3.09 -2.66
N PRO A 166 -24.24 -4.18 -2.00
CA PRO A 166 -23.53 -4.78 -0.88
C PRO A 166 -22.11 -5.22 -1.23
N LEU A 167 -21.89 -5.77 -2.43
CA LEU A 167 -20.56 -6.18 -2.88
C LEU A 167 -19.60 -4.98 -2.94
N ALA A 168 -20.04 -3.87 -3.54
CA ALA A 168 -19.24 -2.65 -3.62
C ALA A 168 -18.90 -2.10 -2.23
N TYR A 169 -19.86 -2.13 -1.30
CA TYR A 169 -19.64 -1.68 0.08
C TYR A 169 -18.61 -2.56 0.81
N VAL A 170 -18.73 -3.88 0.72
CA VAL A 170 -17.79 -4.82 1.37
C VAL A 170 -16.39 -4.74 0.77
N LEU A 171 -16.28 -4.64 -0.56
CA LEU A 171 -14.98 -4.53 -1.22
C LEU A 171 -14.31 -3.20 -0.91
N ALA A 172 -15.05 -2.09 -0.94
CA ALA A 172 -14.52 -0.78 -0.60
C ALA A 172 -13.97 -0.78 0.83
N THR A 173 -14.77 -1.24 1.79
CA THR A 173 -14.37 -1.28 3.22
C THR A 173 -13.20 -2.23 3.48
N ARG A 174 -13.07 -3.33 2.72
CA ARG A 174 -11.91 -4.23 2.82
C ARG A 174 -10.63 -3.59 2.28
N VAL A 175 -10.73 -2.84 1.17
CA VAL A 175 -9.57 -2.16 0.56
C VAL A 175 -9.15 -0.95 1.39
N THR A 176 -10.10 -0.12 1.85
CA THR A 176 -9.78 1.03 2.70
C THR A 176 -9.35 0.59 4.10
N GLY A 177 -9.91 -0.51 4.60
CA GLY A 177 -9.59 -1.12 5.88
C GLY A 177 -8.32 -1.98 5.89
N CYS A 178 -7.29 -1.66 5.11
CA CYS A 178 -6.05 -2.44 5.10
C CYS A 178 -4.84 -1.66 5.64
N GLY A 179 -3.96 -2.34 6.38
CA GLY A 179 -2.62 -1.84 6.72
C GLY A 179 -2.40 -1.22 8.12
N THR A 180 -3.41 -1.16 8.99
CA THR A 180 -3.21 -0.85 10.42
C THR A 180 -4.06 -1.77 11.30
N ALA A 181 -3.76 -1.84 12.60
CA ALA A 181 -4.56 -2.63 13.54
C ALA A 181 -6.00 -2.08 13.68
N ASP A 182 -6.15 -0.75 13.67
CA ASP A 182 -7.45 -0.07 13.76
C ASP A 182 -8.36 -0.44 12.60
N HIS A 183 -7.78 -0.67 11.41
CA HIS A 183 -8.55 -1.02 10.22
C HIS A 183 -9.31 -2.35 10.33
N GLY A 184 -8.83 -3.30 11.14
CA GLY A 184 -9.58 -4.55 11.40
C GLY A 184 -10.90 -4.29 12.13
N ALA A 185 -10.86 -3.40 13.13
CA ALA A 185 -12.05 -3.04 13.89
C ALA A 185 -13.04 -2.24 13.02
N GLU A 186 -12.55 -1.31 12.21
CA GLU A 186 -13.34 -0.55 11.23
C GLU A 186 -14.00 -1.49 10.20
N PHE A 187 -13.29 -2.50 9.69
CA PHE A 187 -13.83 -3.49 8.77
C PHE A 187 -14.96 -4.32 9.40
N VAL A 188 -14.77 -4.83 10.62
CA VAL A 188 -15.80 -5.58 11.34
C VAL A 188 -17.03 -4.70 11.63
N LEU A 189 -16.82 -3.42 11.96
CA LEU A 189 -17.91 -2.47 12.17
C LEU A 189 -18.72 -2.27 10.88
N ALA A 190 -18.06 -2.08 9.74
CA ALA A 190 -18.75 -1.93 8.45
C ALA A 190 -19.60 -3.16 8.10
N LEU A 191 -19.08 -4.38 8.31
CA LEU A 191 -19.84 -5.60 8.10
C LEU A 191 -21.10 -5.67 8.98
N ARG A 192 -21.02 -5.18 10.23
CA ARG A 192 -22.18 -5.09 11.13
C ARG A 192 -23.20 -4.07 10.66
N GLU A 193 -22.76 -2.90 10.21
CA GLU A 193 -23.65 -1.88 9.65
C GLU A 193 -24.43 -2.42 8.45
N LEU A 194 -23.76 -3.17 7.55
CA LEU A 194 -24.42 -3.82 6.42
C LEU A 194 -25.44 -4.88 6.88
N HIS A 195 -25.11 -5.67 7.90
CA HIS A 195 -26.02 -6.66 8.47
C HIS A 195 -27.28 -5.98 9.04
N ASP A 196 -27.08 -4.94 9.86
CA ASP A 196 -28.14 -4.22 10.55
C ASP A 196 -29.01 -3.40 9.60
N ALA A 197 -28.47 -2.98 8.45
CA ALA A 197 -29.24 -2.33 7.40
C ALA A 197 -30.36 -3.22 6.82
N GLY A 198 -30.28 -4.54 6.96
CA GLY A 198 -31.38 -5.43 6.58
C GLY A 198 -31.61 -5.58 5.07
N VAL A 199 -30.66 -5.13 4.24
CA VAL A 199 -30.82 -5.03 2.77
C VAL A 199 -30.54 -6.32 1.99
N LEU A 200 -30.10 -7.37 2.69
CA LEU A 200 -29.68 -8.65 2.14
C LEU A 200 -30.79 -9.71 2.20
N SER A 201 -30.72 -10.73 1.34
CA SER A 201 -31.59 -11.91 1.45
C SER A 201 -31.29 -12.72 2.72
N ASP A 202 -32.22 -13.58 3.17
CA ASP A 202 -32.02 -14.40 4.37
C ASP A 202 -30.73 -15.25 4.34
N VAL A 203 -30.41 -15.81 3.16
CA VAL A 203 -29.19 -16.59 2.95
C VAL A 203 -27.94 -15.72 3.10
N GLN A 204 -27.96 -14.53 2.48
CA GLN A 204 -26.86 -13.57 2.57
C GLN A 204 -26.72 -13.00 3.99
N GLN A 205 -27.83 -12.78 4.71
CA GLN A 205 -27.80 -12.32 6.10
C GLN A 205 -27.18 -13.37 7.04
N SER A 206 -27.53 -14.64 6.85
CA SER A 206 -26.93 -15.72 7.63
C SER A 206 -25.43 -15.87 7.35
N ALA A 207 -25.01 -15.70 6.09
CA ALA A 207 -23.61 -15.73 5.71
C ALA A 207 -22.84 -14.54 6.31
N LEU A 208 -23.40 -13.32 6.20
CA LEU A 208 -22.80 -12.11 6.77
C LEU A 208 -22.66 -12.19 8.29
N ARG A 209 -23.66 -12.73 9.01
CA ARG A 209 -23.56 -12.95 10.46
C ARG A 209 -22.36 -13.83 10.81
N SER A 210 -22.18 -14.93 10.09
CA SER A 210 -21.07 -15.85 10.30
C SER A 210 -19.72 -15.16 10.01
N ALA A 211 -19.67 -14.36 8.94
CA ALA A 211 -18.49 -13.56 8.59
C ALA A 211 -18.13 -12.52 9.66
N VAL A 212 -19.12 -11.80 10.20
CA VAL A 212 -18.92 -10.83 11.29
C VAL A 212 -18.36 -11.49 12.54
N GLU A 213 -18.94 -12.61 12.97
CA GLU A 213 -18.49 -13.34 14.16
C GLU A 213 -17.04 -13.81 14.01
N ALA A 214 -16.72 -14.45 12.87
CA ALA A 214 -15.37 -14.95 12.60
C ALA A 214 -14.33 -13.82 12.52
N ALA A 215 -14.62 -12.75 11.77
CA ALA A 215 -13.73 -11.60 11.65
C ALA A 215 -13.51 -10.90 13.00
N GLN A 216 -14.55 -10.78 13.82
CA GLN A 216 -14.45 -10.18 15.15
C GLN A 216 -13.54 -10.98 16.09
N THR A 217 -13.66 -12.31 16.11
CA THR A 217 -12.79 -13.18 16.93
C THR A 217 -11.33 -13.00 16.57
N LEU A 218 -11.00 -12.84 15.29
CA LEU A 218 -9.64 -12.60 14.83
C LEU A 218 -9.13 -11.20 15.23
N VAL A 219 -9.97 -10.17 15.12
CA VAL A 219 -9.58 -8.78 15.43
C VAL A 219 -9.40 -8.56 16.93
N LEU A 220 -10.25 -9.14 17.78
CA LEU A 220 -10.17 -8.96 19.23
C LEU A 220 -9.06 -9.82 19.88
N GLY A 221 -8.49 -10.77 19.12
CA GLY A 221 -7.65 -11.83 19.66
C GLY A 221 -8.46 -12.76 20.56
N ASP A 222 -8.21 -14.06 20.50
CA ASP A 222 -8.84 -15.00 21.43
C ASP A 222 -8.38 -14.67 22.87
N PRO A 223 -9.25 -14.17 23.78
CA PRO A 223 -8.86 -13.88 25.15
C PRO A 223 -8.45 -15.16 25.91
N HIS A 224 -8.64 -16.35 25.33
CA HIS A 224 -8.28 -17.63 25.91
C HIS A 224 -6.95 -18.23 25.42
N ALA A 225 -6.28 -17.65 24.41
CA ALA A 225 -5.02 -18.21 23.89
C ALA A 225 -3.77 -17.86 24.72
N VAL A 226 -3.84 -16.87 25.63
CA VAL A 226 -2.68 -16.41 26.43
C VAL A 226 -2.44 -17.25 27.70
N ALA A 227 -3.33 -18.21 28.02
CA ALA A 227 -3.24 -19.00 29.26
C ALA A 227 -2.44 -20.32 29.14
N GLY A 228 -1.74 -20.57 28.03
CA GLY A 228 -1.20 -21.90 27.76
C GLY A 228 0.07 -21.99 26.91
N ALA A 229 1.08 -21.16 27.16
CA ALA A 229 2.43 -21.45 26.64
C ALA A 229 3.52 -20.81 27.51
N SER A 230 3.82 -21.43 28.65
CA SER A 230 5.10 -21.27 29.32
C SER A 230 6.05 -22.38 28.88
N ALA A 231 7.20 -21.94 28.36
CA ALA A 231 8.50 -22.63 28.27
C ALA A 231 8.57 -23.98 27.54
N SER A 232 9.32 -24.01 26.43
CA SER A 232 10.64 -24.67 26.36
C SER A 232 11.37 -24.30 25.07
N ASP A 233 12.65 -23.93 25.24
CA ASP A 233 13.69 -23.83 24.21
C ASP A 233 13.76 -25.08 23.33
N GLU A 234 14.03 -24.90 22.03
CA GLU A 234 15.22 -25.48 21.40
C GLU A 234 15.49 -24.89 20.01
N THR A 235 16.76 -24.59 19.80
CA THR A 235 17.37 -23.93 18.64
C THR A 235 17.76 -24.96 17.58
N THR A 236 17.37 -24.81 16.32
CA THR A 236 18.18 -25.24 15.15
C THR A 236 17.72 -24.50 13.87
N PRO A 237 18.63 -23.94 13.04
CA PRO A 237 18.24 -23.18 11.85
C PRO A 237 18.10 -24.11 10.64
N VAL A 238 16.96 -24.02 9.93
CA VAL A 238 16.81 -24.58 8.58
C VAL A 238 16.87 -23.43 7.58
N GLN A 239 17.99 -23.33 6.89
CA GLN A 239 18.11 -22.56 5.65
C GLN A 239 17.17 -23.19 4.62
N THR A 240 16.17 -22.43 4.18
CA THR A 240 15.43 -22.77 2.96
C THR A 240 15.65 -21.63 1.98
N VAL A 241 16.45 -21.92 0.96
CA VAL A 241 16.64 -21.07 -0.22
C VAL A 241 15.29 -21.03 -0.93
N ALA A 242 14.59 -19.89 -0.87
CA ALA A 242 13.41 -19.67 -1.68
C ALA A 242 13.87 -19.25 -3.09
N GLU A 243 13.70 -20.16 -4.04
CA GLU A 243 13.81 -19.88 -5.47
C GLU A 243 12.87 -18.72 -5.84
N SER A 244 13.45 -17.67 -6.41
CA SER A 244 12.73 -16.55 -6.99
C SER A 244 12.00 -17.03 -8.26
N THR A 245 10.69 -17.26 -8.14
CA THR A 245 9.81 -17.43 -9.29
C THR A 245 9.60 -16.07 -9.95
N LYS A 246 10.21 -15.94 -11.13
CA LYS A 246 10.03 -14.87 -12.10
C LYS A 246 8.57 -14.91 -12.59
N GLY A 247 7.66 -14.27 -11.85
CA GLY A 247 6.21 -14.27 -12.15
C GLY A 247 5.30 -13.60 -11.10
N ASP A 248 5.84 -13.15 -9.96
CA ASP A 248 5.04 -12.47 -8.92
C ASP A 248 5.07 -10.94 -9.09
N ASP A 249 4.61 -10.38 -10.22
CA ASP A 249 4.26 -8.96 -10.24
C ASP A 249 2.84 -8.80 -9.66
N PRO A 250 2.66 -8.20 -8.47
CA PRO A 250 1.32 -8.00 -7.90
C PRO A 250 0.43 -7.07 -8.72
N PHE A 251 0.98 -6.39 -9.73
CA PHE A 251 0.28 -5.52 -10.68
C PHE A 251 0.17 -6.13 -12.10
N GLY A 252 0.57 -7.40 -12.27
CA GLY A 252 0.40 -8.20 -13.49
C GLY A 252 1.58 -8.14 -14.48
N ASP A 253 1.78 -9.22 -15.23
CA ASP A 253 2.86 -9.37 -16.21
C ASP A 253 2.90 -8.21 -17.23
N GLY A 254 4.03 -7.51 -17.30
CA GLY A 254 4.29 -6.47 -18.30
C GLY A 254 3.87 -5.05 -17.88
N SER A 255 3.36 -4.85 -16.67
CA SER A 255 3.27 -3.52 -16.08
C SER A 255 4.62 -3.14 -15.48
N PRO A 256 5.29 -2.06 -15.91
CA PRO A 256 6.24 -1.41 -15.01
C PRO A 256 5.41 -0.92 -13.82
N ASN A 257 5.34 -1.77 -12.79
CA ASN A 257 4.85 -1.58 -11.42
C ASN A 257 3.96 -0.34 -11.28
N VAL A 258 2.63 -0.50 -11.25
CA VAL A 258 1.66 0.62 -11.20
C VAL A 258 2.00 1.62 -10.09
N ALA A 259 2.59 1.12 -8.99
CA ALA A 259 3.15 1.90 -7.89
C ALA A 259 4.24 2.92 -8.27
N LEU A 260 4.94 2.73 -9.39
CA LEU A 260 5.98 3.61 -9.93
C LEU A 260 5.43 4.61 -10.98
N ARG A 261 4.16 4.50 -11.36
CA ARG A 261 3.51 5.46 -12.28
C ARG A 261 2.73 6.55 -11.54
N ILE A 262 2.26 6.24 -10.33
CA ILE A 262 1.63 7.17 -9.39
C ILE A 262 2.68 8.02 -8.67
#